data_AF-A0A7J9K5T5-F1
#
_entry.id   AF-A0A7J9K5T5-F1
#
_cell.length_a   1.000
_cell.length_b   1.000
_cell.length_c   1.000
_cell.angle_alpha   90.00
_cell.angle_beta   90.00
_cell.angle_gamma   90.00
#
_symmetry.space_group_name_H-M   'P 1'
#
loop_
_entity.id
_entity.type
_entity.pdbx_description
1 polymer ?
#
loop_
_entity_poly.entity_id
_entity_poly.type
_entity_poly.pdbx_seq_one_letter_code
_entity_poly.pdbx_strand_id
1 'polypeptide(L)'
;MVGLSVGEKHFIQGGIAQDLRSDGRKRLTYRPIYVETGVIPQAHGSARVRLGATDVIASVKAELGKPSALQPDKGNIAIYVDCSPTAAPMFEGRGGEELSTELSVALQRCLLGGKSGAGAGIDPTSLVVVEGKVCWDLYIDGLVISSDGNLLDALAAAI
;
A
#
# COMPACT_ATOMS: atom_id res chain seq x y z
N MET A 1 -19.39 13.92 5.82
CA MET A 1 -18.44 14.20 4.73
C MET A 1 -18.78 15.56 4.16
N VAL A 2 -17.95 16.58 4.37
CA VAL A 2 -18.19 17.90 3.76
C VAL A 2 -17.86 17.75 2.28
N GLY A 3 -18.87 17.78 1.43
CA GLY A 3 -18.68 17.70 -0.01
C GLY A 3 -18.01 18.96 -0.55
N LEU A 4 -17.27 18.82 -1.65
CA LEU A 4 -16.71 19.97 -2.36
C LEU A 4 -17.82 20.90 -2.87
N SER A 5 -17.67 22.18 -2.60
CA SER A 5 -18.51 23.24 -3.16
C SER A 5 -18.38 23.32 -4.69
N VAL A 6 -19.36 23.92 -5.35
CA VAL A 6 -19.33 24.13 -6.80
C VAL A 6 -18.14 25.01 -7.21
N GLY A 7 -17.78 26.01 -6.39
CA GLY A 7 -16.61 26.87 -6.63
C GLY A 7 -15.29 26.10 -6.58
N GLU A 8 -15.11 25.25 -5.57
CA GLU A 8 -13.90 24.40 -5.44
C GLU A 8 -13.76 23.44 -6.60
N LYS A 9 -14.87 22.82 -7.04
CA LYS A 9 -14.87 21.94 -8.21
C LYS A 9 -14.41 22.66 -9.48
N HIS A 10 -14.97 23.84 -9.76
CA HIS A 10 -14.54 24.64 -10.91
C HIS A 10 -13.09 25.10 -10.80
N PHE A 11 -12.63 25.47 -9.61
CA PHE A 11 -11.23 25.85 -9.38
C PHE A 11 -10.27 24.70 -9.69
N ILE A 12 -10.56 23.49 -9.18
CA ILE A 12 -9.74 22.29 -9.45
C ILE A 12 -9.72 21.97 -10.95
N GLN A 13 -10.87 21.98 -11.62
CA GLN A 13 -10.97 21.71 -13.05
C GLN A 13 -10.20 22.74 -13.89
N GLY A 14 -10.34 24.03 -13.57
CA GLY A 14 -9.63 25.11 -14.23
C GLY A 14 -8.11 25.02 -14.05
N GLY A 15 -7.64 24.70 -12.84
CA GLY A 15 -6.22 24.49 -12.56
C GLY A 15 -5.63 23.33 -13.37
N ILE A 16 -6.35 22.20 -13.46
CA ILE A 16 -5.94 21.04 -14.27
C ILE A 16 -5.80 21.42 -15.76
N ALA A 17 -6.71 22.25 -16.29
CA ALA A 17 -6.66 22.73 -17.67
C ALA A 17 -5.45 23.65 -17.94
N GLN A 18 -4.97 24.34 -16.91
CA GLN A 18 -3.81 25.25 -16.98
C GLN A 18 -2.48 24.58 -16.56
N ASP A 19 -2.47 23.25 -16.35
CA ASP A 19 -1.31 22.50 -15.83
C ASP A 19 -0.78 23.04 -14.47
N LEU A 20 -1.68 23.55 -13.63
CA LEU A 20 -1.35 24.15 -12.35
C LEU A 20 -2.18 23.52 -11.22
N ARG A 21 -1.49 22.93 -10.24
CA ARG A 21 -2.11 22.38 -9.03
C ARG A 21 -2.23 23.45 -7.94
N SER A 22 -3.06 23.17 -6.93
CA SER A 22 -3.30 24.06 -5.78
C SER A 22 -2.06 24.43 -4.98
N ASP A 23 -1.02 23.60 -5.01
CA ASP A 23 0.26 23.81 -4.33
C ASP A 23 1.37 24.29 -5.27
N GLY A 24 1.02 24.72 -6.49
CA GLY A 24 1.95 25.27 -7.48
C GLY A 24 2.71 24.23 -8.31
N ARG A 25 2.49 22.93 -8.09
CA ARG A 25 3.09 21.87 -8.92
C ARG A 25 2.41 21.75 -10.29
N LYS A 26 3.14 21.19 -11.27
CA LYS A 26 2.56 20.74 -12.54
C LYS A 26 1.73 19.47 -12.35
N ARG A 27 0.89 19.11 -13.31
CA ARG A 27 -0.02 17.97 -13.21
C ARG A 27 0.69 16.64 -12.99
N LEU A 28 1.85 16.44 -13.61
CA LEU A 28 2.63 15.19 -13.56
C LEU A 28 3.73 15.19 -12.48
N THR A 29 3.84 16.22 -11.66
CA THR A 29 4.89 16.33 -10.64
C THR A 29 4.42 15.74 -9.31
N TYR A 30 5.14 14.75 -8.79
CA TYR A 30 4.90 14.15 -7.47
C TYR A 30 5.14 15.14 -6.32
N ARG A 31 4.60 14.83 -5.13
CA ARG A 31 4.99 15.50 -3.88
C ARG A 31 6.39 15.02 -3.48
N PRO A 32 7.15 15.77 -2.66
CA PRO A 32 8.36 15.25 -2.04
C PRO A 32 8.08 13.93 -1.32
N ILE A 33 8.94 12.94 -1.55
CA ILE A 33 8.86 11.60 -0.97
C ILE A 33 10.06 11.43 -0.05
N TYR A 34 9.81 11.02 1.20
CA TYR A 34 10.82 10.66 2.17
C TYR A 34 10.62 9.20 2.58
N VAL A 35 11.71 8.44 2.61
CA VAL A 35 11.71 7.02 2.94
C VAL A 35 12.68 6.77 4.08
N GLU A 36 12.21 6.14 5.15
CA GLU A 36 13.01 5.71 6.30
C GLU A 36 12.87 4.20 6.44
N THR A 37 13.95 3.45 6.29
CA THR A 37 13.94 1.98 6.43
C THR A 37 14.37 1.55 7.84
N GLY A 38 13.91 0.38 8.30
CA GLY A 38 14.28 -0.17 9.61
C GLY A 38 13.58 0.50 10.79
N VAL A 39 12.40 1.09 10.55
CA VAL A 39 11.60 1.80 11.56
C VAL A 39 11.00 0.88 12.63
N ILE A 40 10.77 -0.39 12.30
CA ILE A 40 10.30 -1.44 13.22
C ILE A 40 11.41 -2.48 13.38
N PRO A 41 12.16 -2.46 14.50
CA PRO A 41 13.29 -3.37 14.72
C PRO A 41 12.91 -4.85 14.81
N GLN A 42 11.65 -5.14 15.16
CA GLN A 42 11.14 -6.50 15.35
C GLN A 42 10.73 -7.17 14.03
N ALA A 43 10.59 -6.40 12.95
CA ALA A 43 10.23 -6.90 11.63
C ALA A 43 11.49 -7.27 10.83
N HIS A 44 11.35 -8.20 9.88
CA HIS A 44 12.46 -8.57 8.99
C HIS A 44 12.75 -7.44 8.00
N GLY A 45 11.70 -6.74 7.55
CA GLY A 45 11.79 -5.51 6.78
C GLY A 45 10.77 -4.51 7.31
N SER A 46 11.11 -3.22 7.28
CA SER A 46 10.14 -2.16 7.56
C SER A 46 10.55 -0.87 6.89
N ALA A 47 9.57 -0.07 6.50
CA ALA A 47 9.79 1.26 5.97
C ALA A 47 8.67 2.21 6.38
N ARG A 48 9.00 3.48 6.61
CA ARG A 48 8.06 4.58 6.72
C ARG A 48 8.21 5.47 5.51
N VAL A 49 7.11 5.75 4.82
CA VAL A 49 7.09 6.62 3.66
C VAL A 49 6.20 7.83 3.94
N ARG A 50 6.78 9.02 3.75
CA ARG A 50 6.06 10.30 3.80
C ARG A 50 6.01 10.92 2.41
N LEU A 51 4.80 11.06 1.87
CA LEU A 51 4.52 11.65 0.57
C LEU A 51 3.67 12.92 0.80
N GLY A 52 4.34 14.06 0.96
CA GLY A 52 3.70 15.28 1.49
C GLY A 52 3.16 15.05 2.90
N ALA A 53 1.86 15.23 3.10
CA ALA A 53 1.18 14.97 4.37
C ALA A 53 0.62 13.53 4.49
N THR A 54 0.76 12.70 3.45
CA THR A 54 0.44 11.27 3.55
C THR A 54 1.60 10.54 4.23
N ASP A 55 1.31 9.79 5.28
CA ASP A 55 2.31 9.07 6.09
C ASP A 55 1.85 7.63 6.30
N VAL A 56 2.69 6.68 5.90
CA VAL A 56 2.42 5.25 5.99
C VAL A 56 3.64 4.50 6.52
N ILE A 57 3.39 3.40 7.22
CA ILE A 57 4.42 2.44 7.61
C ILE A 57 4.07 1.10 6.99
N ALA A 58 5.06 0.41 6.44
CA ALA A 58 4.95 -0.99 6.05
C ALA A 58 5.94 -1.84 6.86
N SER A 59 5.56 -3.08 7.14
CA SER A 59 6.42 -4.09 7.74
C SER A 59 6.26 -5.42 7.04
N VAL A 60 7.36 -6.17 6.97
CA VAL A 60 7.40 -7.52 6.42
C VAL A 60 7.90 -8.47 7.50
N LYS A 61 7.14 -9.53 7.73
CA LYS A 61 7.53 -10.65 8.58
C LYS A 61 7.55 -11.93 7.75
N ALA A 62 8.63 -12.69 7.88
CA ALA A 62 8.79 -13.98 7.21
C ALA A 62 8.78 -15.11 8.24
N GLU A 63 8.01 -16.15 7.96
CA GLU A 63 7.97 -17.39 8.76
C GLU A 63 8.08 -18.61 7.83
N LEU A 64 8.51 -19.75 8.37
CA LEU A 64 8.51 -21.01 7.61
C LEU A 64 7.18 -21.72 7.84
N GLY A 65 6.49 -22.00 6.74
CA GLY A 65 5.19 -22.65 6.73
C GLY A 65 5.14 -23.85 5.80
N LYS A 66 3.92 -24.39 5.64
CA LYS A 66 3.62 -25.42 4.64
C LYS A 66 2.93 -24.77 3.44
N PRO A 67 3.34 -25.11 2.21
CA PRO A 67 2.69 -24.57 1.03
C PRO A 67 1.25 -25.09 0.94
N SER A 68 0.40 -24.33 0.26
CA SER A 68 -1.00 -24.72 0.02
C SER A 68 -1.07 -26.03 -0.76
N ALA A 69 -2.01 -26.91 -0.39
CA ALA A 69 -2.23 -28.18 -1.11
C ALA A 69 -2.62 -27.98 -2.59
N LEU A 70 -3.18 -26.81 -2.93
CA LEU A 70 -3.54 -26.44 -4.29
C LEU A 70 -2.35 -25.93 -5.12
N GLN A 71 -1.32 -25.38 -4.45
CA GLN A 71 -0.16 -24.74 -5.07
C GLN A 71 1.11 -25.09 -4.27
N PRO A 72 1.59 -26.35 -4.35
CA PRO A 72 2.77 -26.82 -3.59
C PRO A 72 4.09 -26.21 -4.08
N ASP A 73 4.07 -25.60 -5.26
CA ASP A 73 5.17 -24.95 -5.98
C ASP A 73 5.29 -23.45 -5.66
N LYS A 74 4.49 -22.93 -4.72
CA LYS A 74 4.45 -21.51 -4.36
C LYS A 74 4.47 -21.29 -2.85
N GLY A 75 5.18 -20.25 -2.42
CA GLY A 75 5.07 -19.73 -1.05
C GLY A 75 3.82 -18.88 -0.85
N ASN A 76 3.50 -18.63 0.41
CA ASN A 76 2.30 -17.88 0.78
C ASN A 76 2.66 -16.42 1.03
N ILE A 77 1.82 -15.52 0.53
CA ILE A 77 1.97 -14.07 0.73
C ILE A 77 0.61 -13.54 1.19
N ALA A 78 0.59 -12.93 2.36
CA ALA A 78 -0.57 -12.25 2.93
C ALA A 78 -0.28 -10.77 3.02
N ILE A 79 -1.13 -9.94 2.42
CA ILE A 79 -1.02 -8.49 2.47
C ILE A 79 -2.23 -7.96 3.23
N TYR A 80 -1.95 -7.18 4.27
CA TYR A 80 -2.97 -6.51 5.07
C TYR A 80 -2.64 -5.02 5.15
N VAL A 81 -3.67 -4.19 5.00
CA VAL A 81 -3.58 -2.76 5.20
C VAL A 81 -4.56 -2.39 6.30
N ASP A 82 -4.12 -1.55 7.23
CA ASP A 82 -4.95 -0.94 8.24
C ASP A 82 -4.95 0.59 8.09
N CYS A 83 -6.13 1.19 8.24
CA CYS A 83 -6.31 2.63 8.22
C CYS A 83 -6.53 3.11 9.65
N SER A 84 -5.50 3.70 10.26
CA SER A 84 -5.60 4.17 11.65
C SER A 84 -6.75 5.18 11.81
N PRO A 85 -7.53 5.11 12.91
CA PRO A 85 -8.49 6.16 13.26
C PRO A 85 -7.85 7.54 13.39
N THR A 86 -6.53 7.62 13.66
CA THR A 86 -5.79 8.89 13.71
C THR A 86 -5.45 9.46 12.34
N ALA A 87 -5.55 8.68 11.26
CA ALA A 87 -5.13 9.12 9.94
C ALA A 87 -6.10 10.09 9.29
N ALA A 88 -7.40 9.96 9.57
CA ALA A 88 -8.42 10.91 9.17
C ALA A 88 -9.68 10.71 10.03
N PRO A 89 -10.47 11.77 10.30
CA PRO A 89 -11.73 11.65 11.06
C PRO A 89 -12.73 10.66 10.44
N MET A 90 -12.66 10.47 9.11
CA MET A 90 -13.50 9.51 8.40
C MET A 90 -13.17 8.04 8.69
N PHE A 91 -12.02 7.75 9.31
CA PHE A 91 -11.61 6.39 9.67
C PHE A 91 -12.01 6.00 11.09
N GLU A 92 -12.67 6.87 11.85
CA GLU A 92 -13.18 6.53 13.18
C GLU A 92 -14.15 5.33 13.13
N GLY A 93 -14.05 4.46 14.13
CA GLY A 93 -14.87 3.25 14.21
C GLY A 93 -14.56 2.26 13.08
N ARG A 94 -15.52 2.06 12.17
CA ARG A 94 -15.38 1.18 10.99
C ARG A 94 -15.26 1.94 9.67
N GLY A 95 -15.06 3.25 9.73
CA GLY A 95 -15.06 4.09 8.52
C GLY A 95 -13.89 3.81 7.56
N GLY A 96 -12.80 3.19 8.04
CA GLY A 96 -11.64 2.83 7.22
C GLY A 96 -11.65 1.41 6.62
N GLU A 97 -12.60 0.54 7.01
CA GLU A 97 -12.56 -0.90 6.69
C GLU A 97 -12.74 -1.20 5.18
N GLU A 98 -13.61 -0.45 4.51
CA GLU A 98 -13.82 -0.58 3.07
C GLU A 98 -12.56 -0.18 2.29
N LEU A 99 -11.97 0.97 2.63
CA LEU A 99 -10.77 1.47 1.99
C LEU A 99 -9.55 0.57 2.27
N SER A 100 -9.42 0.07 3.49
CA SER A 100 -8.31 -0.82 3.87
C SER A 100 -8.37 -2.15 3.11
N THR A 101 -9.57 -2.70 2.93
CA THR A 101 -9.83 -3.88 2.09
C THR A 101 -9.51 -3.59 0.63
N GLU A 102 -9.95 -2.45 0.10
CA GLU A 102 -9.66 -2.05 -1.29
C GLU A 102 -8.15 -1.91 -1.53
N LEU A 103 -7.43 -1.23 -0.64
CA LEU A 103 -5.98 -1.05 -0.71
C LEU A 103 -5.24 -2.39 -0.63
N SER A 104 -5.65 -3.29 0.28
CA SER A 104 -5.06 -4.63 0.40
C SER A 104 -5.20 -5.43 -0.89
N VAL A 105 -6.40 -5.44 -1.49
CA VAL A 105 -6.66 -6.14 -2.76
C VAL A 105 -5.90 -5.49 -3.92
N ALA A 106 -5.82 -4.17 -3.97
CA ALA A 106 -5.07 -3.45 -4.99
C ALA A 106 -3.57 -3.78 -4.92
N LEU A 107 -2.97 -3.71 -3.74
CA LEU A 107 -1.57 -4.07 -3.51
C LEU A 107 -1.31 -5.54 -3.84
N GLN A 108 -2.22 -6.44 -3.45
CA GLN A 108 -2.10 -7.86 -3.80
C GLN A 108 -2.05 -8.08 -5.32
N ARG A 109 -2.89 -7.38 -6.08
CA ARG A 109 -2.85 -7.44 -7.56
C ARG A 109 -1.57 -6.84 -8.14
N CYS A 110 -1.06 -5.76 -7.55
CA CYS A 110 0.18 -5.13 -8.00
C CYS A 110 1.41 -6.00 -7.72
N LEU A 111 1.51 -6.59 -6.52
CA LEU A 111 2.68 -7.33 -6.07
C LEU A 111 2.70 -8.78 -6.58
N LEU A 112 1.54 -9.44 -6.64
CA LEU A 112 1.44 -10.83 -7.13
C LEU A 112 1.16 -10.91 -8.64
N GLY A 113 0.90 -9.77 -9.28
CA GLY A 113 0.56 -9.68 -10.69
C GLY A 113 -0.84 -10.21 -11.02
N GLY A 114 -1.16 -10.22 -12.31
CA GLY A 114 -2.41 -10.77 -12.83
C GLY A 114 -2.43 -12.30 -12.85
N LYS A 115 -3.51 -12.90 -13.41
CA LYS A 115 -3.67 -14.37 -13.51
C LYS A 115 -2.53 -15.09 -14.24
N SER A 116 -1.75 -14.39 -15.06
CA SER A 116 -0.60 -14.91 -15.79
C SER A 116 0.74 -14.71 -15.07
N GLY A 117 0.76 -14.03 -13.90
CA GLY A 117 1.99 -13.63 -13.22
C GLY A 117 2.74 -12.46 -13.88
N ALA A 118 2.24 -11.95 -15.01
CA ALA A 118 2.85 -10.80 -15.68
C ALA A 118 2.72 -9.54 -14.81
N GLY A 119 3.86 -8.89 -14.54
CA GLY A 119 3.93 -7.68 -13.71
C GLY A 119 3.96 -7.94 -12.21
N ALA A 120 4.14 -9.19 -11.76
CA ALA A 120 4.34 -9.48 -10.34
C ALA A 120 5.66 -8.88 -9.84
N GLY A 121 5.60 -8.13 -8.74
CA GLY A 121 6.78 -7.64 -8.03
C GLY A 121 7.46 -8.73 -7.18
N ILE A 122 6.72 -9.77 -6.81
CA ILE A 122 7.22 -10.90 -6.01
C ILE A 122 6.91 -12.21 -6.76
N ASP A 123 7.95 -13.03 -6.96
CA ASP A 123 7.78 -14.38 -7.49
C ASP A 123 7.49 -15.36 -6.35
N PRO A 124 6.28 -15.93 -6.23
CA PRO A 124 5.96 -16.86 -5.16
C PRO A 124 6.69 -18.20 -5.31
N THR A 125 7.23 -18.54 -6.49
CA THR A 125 7.98 -19.79 -6.68
C THR A 125 9.36 -19.73 -6.03
N SER A 126 9.97 -18.54 -5.94
CA SER A 126 11.26 -18.34 -5.24
C SER A 126 11.14 -18.46 -3.72
N LEU A 127 9.91 -18.51 -3.19
CA LEU A 127 9.63 -18.65 -1.76
C LEU A 127 9.55 -20.12 -1.31
N VAL A 128 9.64 -21.08 -2.23
CA VAL A 128 9.66 -22.51 -1.87
C VAL A 128 11.05 -22.93 -1.42
N VAL A 129 11.13 -23.54 -0.23
CA VAL A 129 12.39 -24.08 0.32
C VAL A 129 12.51 -25.56 -0.04
N VAL A 130 11.45 -26.32 0.21
CA VAL A 130 11.32 -27.73 -0.17
C VAL A 130 9.93 -27.93 -0.74
N GLU A 131 9.87 -28.28 -2.02
CA GLU A 131 8.63 -28.45 -2.76
C GLU A 131 7.64 -29.36 -2.02
N GLY A 132 6.40 -28.88 -1.85
CA GLY A 132 5.33 -29.59 -1.16
C GLY A 132 5.54 -29.82 0.35
N LYS A 133 6.63 -29.32 0.95
CA LYS A 133 6.91 -29.52 2.38
C LYS A 133 7.08 -28.22 3.15
N VAL A 134 7.94 -27.32 2.67
CA VAL A 134 8.33 -26.10 3.37
C VAL A 134 8.42 -24.94 2.40
N CYS A 135 7.74 -23.84 2.70
CA CYS A 135 7.85 -22.57 1.99
C CYS A 135 7.96 -21.41 2.98
N TRP A 136 8.33 -20.24 2.46
CA TRP A 136 8.21 -18.99 3.18
C TRP A 136 6.77 -18.50 3.15
N ASP A 137 6.28 -18.09 4.32
CA ASP A 137 5.05 -17.35 4.53
C ASP A 137 5.44 -15.89 4.80
N LEU A 138 5.11 -14.99 3.88
CA LEU A 138 5.37 -13.56 4.00
C LEU A 138 4.09 -12.83 4.43
N TYR A 139 4.18 -12.14 5.56
CA TYR A 139 3.16 -11.24 6.05
C TYR A 139 3.62 -9.81 5.79
N ILE A 140 2.88 -9.08 4.96
CA ILE A 140 3.14 -7.70 4.60
C ILE A 140 2.01 -6.86 5.20
N ASP A 141 2.33 -6.09 6.23
CA ASP A 141 1.39 -5.25 6.95
C ASP A 141 1.66 -3.78 6.62
N GLY A 142 0.65 -3.06 6.14
CA GLY A 142 0.67 -1.62 5.93
C GLY A 142 -0.21 -0.90 6.93
N LEU A 143 0.26 0.21 7.48
CA LEU A 143 -0.48 1.08 8.40
C LEU A 143 -0.50 2.50 7.83
N VAL A 144 -1.69 3.04 7.63
CA VAL A 144 -1.89 4.45 7.28
C VAL A 144 -1.95 5.28 8.56
N ILE A 145 -1.00 6.20 8.73
CA ILE A 145 -0.89 7.10 9.90
C ILE A 145 -1.52 8.44 9.61
N SER A 146 -1.43 8.93 8.37
CA SER A 146 -2.05 10.16 7.91
C SER A 146 -2.45 10.05 6.44
N SER A 147 -3.66 10.51 6.10
CA SER A 147 -4.19 10.44 4.74
C SER A 147 -4.38 11.83 4.13
N ASP A 148 -3.53 12.17 3.16
CA ASP A 148 -3.68 13.34 2.28
C ASP A 148 -3.72 12.88 0.80
N GLY A 149 -4.35 11.73 0.56
CA GLY A 149 -4.47 11.12 -0.77
C GLY A 149 -3.22 10.37 -1.26
N ASN A 150 -3.34 9.71 -2.42
CA ASN A 150 -2.31 8.87 -3.03
C ASN A 150 -1.77 7.74 -2.12
N LEU A 151 -2.66 7.13 -1.31
CA LEU A 151 -2.30 6.09 -0.34
C LEU A 151 -1.72 4.84 -1.00
N LEU A 152 -2.27 4.42 -2.14
CA LEU A 152 -1.82 3.23 -2.84
C LEU A 152 -0.34 3.34 -3.25
N ASP A 153 0.05 4.46 -3.87
CA ASP A 153 1.44 4.72 -4.25
C ASP A 153 2.37 4.81 -3.03
N ALA A 154 1.91 5.44 -1.94
CA ALA A 154 2.71 5.57 -0.72
C ALA A 154 2.95 4.20 -0.07
N LEU A 155 1.91 3.35 0.01
CA LEU A 155 2.02 1.98 0.51
C LEU A 155 2.89 1.12 -0.41
N ALA A 156 2.71 1.22 -1.73
CA ALA A 156 3.50 0.47 -2.70
C ALA A 156 4.99 0.88 -2.70
N ALA A 157 5.30 2.14 -2.38
CA ALA A 157 6.69 2.59 -2.21
C ALA A 157 7.29 2.18 -0.85
N ALA A 158 6.45 1.89 0.15
CA ALA A 158 6.88 1.44 1.47
C ALA A 158 7.16 -0.07 1.52
N ILE A 159 6.47 -0.85 0.68
CA ILE A 159 6.62 -2.30 0.53
C ILE A 159 7.74 -2.61 -0.46
#